data_AF-A0A915DWA4-F1
#
_entry.id   AF-A0A915DWA4-F1
#
_cell.length_a   1.000
_cell.length_b   1.000
_cell.length_c   1.000
_cell.angle_alpha   90.00
_cell.angle_beta   90.00
_cell.angle_gamma   90.00
#
_symmetry.space_group_name_H-M   'P 1'
#
loop_
_entity.id
_entity.type
_entity.pdbx_description
1 polymer ?
#
loop_
_entity_poly.entity_id
_entity_poly.type
_entity_poly.pdbx_seq_one_letter_code
_entity_poly.pdbx_strand_id
1 'polypeptide(L)'
;MKRRAELGRLTHLFLYPIKSCEAIEPAKWKLSATGLLYDRNWMIVSGGVTLTQKRFPVLCQIISEIDEDRGKLVLQDRSGNLEPLQVGLTHMSAEKNNNNTVDLGWSTAKVCTNRFDLVDYDHKTNEWLSDLHPSFQNNDCHLVGKAVGNLPNPDSESLEPSRSFSNQGSIYS
;
A
#
# COMPACT_ATOMS: atom_id res chain seq x y z
N MET A 1 0.98 38.23 -23.00
CA MET A 1 0.70 36.84 -22.54
C MET A 1 2.05 36.17 -22.27
N LYS A 2 2.47 35.99 -21.01
CA LYS A 2 3.76 35.34 -20.70
C LYS A 2 3.59 33.83 -20.84
N ARG A 3 4.30 33.19 -21.77
CA ARG A 3 4.43 31.72 -21.81
C ARG A 3 5.01 31.28 -20.47
N ARG A 4 4.34 30.34 -19.79
CA ARG A 4 4.95 29.63 -18.66
C ARG A 4 6.19 28.91 -19.21
N ALA A 5 7.36 29.20 -18.65
CA ALA A 5 8.56 28.46 -18.99
C ALA A 5 8.36 27.00 -18.56
N GLU A 6 8.66 26.06 -19.45
CA GLU A 6 8.62 24.64 -19.14
C GLU A 6 9.82 24.33 -18.22
N LEU A 7 9.54 24.05 -16.94
CA LEU A 7 10.57 23.90 -15.91
C LEU A 7 11.13 22.46 -15.82
N GLY A 8 10.51 21.51 -16.52
CA GLY A 8 10.95 20.11 -16.54
C GLY A 8 9.88 19.17 -17.09
N ARG A 9 10.30 17.95 -17.43
CA ARG A 9 9.45 16.87 -17.94
C ARG A 9 9.57 15.65 -17.04
N LEU A 10 8.43 15.09 -16.63
CA LEU A 10 8.39 13.81 -15.92
C LEU A 10 8.77 12.69 -16.89
N THR A 11 9.79 11.91 -16.54
CA THR A 11 10.27 10.77 -17.35
C THR A 11 9.78 9.44 -16.79
N HIS A 12 9.83 9.30 -15.47
CA HIS A 12 9.45 8.08 -14.75
C HIS A 12 8.62 8.43 -13.53
N LEU A 13 7.70 7.53 -13.17
CA LEU A 13 6.88 7.61 -11.98
C LEU A 13 6.99 6.27 -11.26
N PHE A 14 7.35 6.31 -9.98
CA PHE A 14 7.49 5.11 -9.15
C PHE A 14 6.54 5.19 -7.97
N LEU A 15 5.84 4.10 -7.71
CA LEU A 15 4.97 3.94 -6.54
C LEU A 15 5.47 2.78 -5.68
N TYR A 16 5.42 2.96 -4.36
CA TYR A 16 5.80 1.95 -3.39
C TYR A 16 4.63 1.67 -2.45
N PRO A 17 3.61 0.90 -2.88
CA PRO A 17 2.49 0.56 -2.01
C PRO A 17 2.94 0.01 -0.65
N ILE A 18 3.87 -0.94 -0.68
CA ILE A 18 4.47 -1.54 0.51
C ILE A 18 5.88 -0.96 0.73
N LYS A 19 6.12 -0.42 1.92
CA LYS A 19 7.42 0.14 2.30
C LYS A 19 8.52 -0.93 2.20
N SER A 20 9.64 -0.55 1.58
CA SER A 20 10.86 -1.37 1.41
C SER A 20 10.76 -2.49 0.36
N CYS A 21 9.60 -2.68 -0.28
CA CYS A 21 9.41 -3.63 -1.37
C CYS A 21 9.72 -3.00 -2.74
N GLU A 22 9.55 -3.79 -3.80
CA GLU A 22 9.79 -3.34 -5.17
C GLU A 22 8.86 -2.19 -5.58
N ALA A 23 9.38 -1.27 -6.39
CA ALA A 23 8.58 -0.20 -6.98
C ALA A 23 7.72 -0.75 -8.12
N ILE A 24 6.52 -0.21 -8.28
CA ILE A 24 5.82 -0.26 -9.57
C ILE A 24 6.07 1.03 -10.34
N GLU A 25 6.14 0.93 -11.66
CA GLU A 25 6.39 2.06 -12.56
C GLU A 25 5.17 2.35 -13.44
N PRO A 26 4.11 2.99 -12.90
CA PRO A 26 2.92 3.27 -13.67
C PRO A 26 3.14 4.45 -14.62
N ALA A 27 2.49 4.43 -15.79
CA ALA A 27 2.54 5.56 -16.73
C ALA A 27 1.81 6.81 -16.19
N LYS A 28 0.78 6.59 -15.37
CA LYS A 28 0.04 7.65 -14.69
C LYS A 28 -0.49 7.16 -13.36
N TRP A 29 -0.72 8.06 -12.41
CA TRP A 29 -1.26 7.70 -11.11
C TRP A 29 -2.13 8.80 -10.50
N LYS A 30 -3.08 8.42 -9.64
CA LYS A 30 -3.97 9.37 -8.96
C LYS A 30 -3.21 10.10 -7.85
N LEU A 31 -3.51 11.38 -7.67
CA LEU A 31 -3.06 12.14 -6.52
C LEU A 31 -4.11 12.12 -5.40
N SER A 32 -3.63 12.27 -4.17
CA SER A 32 -4.38 12.46 -2.94
C SER A 32 -3.80 13.69 -2.22
N ALA A 33 -4.47 14.14 -1.16
CA ALA A 33 -3.97 15.23 -0.31
C ALA A 33 -2.55 14.97 0.25
N THR A 34 -2.11 13.71 0.33
CA THR A 34 -0.79 13.32 0.87
C THR A 34 0.21 12.89 -0.21
N GLY A 35 -0.10 13.04 -1.49
CA GLY A 35 0.77 12.64 -2.61
C GLY A 35 0.14 11.55 -3.48
N LEU A 36 0.94 10.68 -4.09
CA LEU A 36 0.44 9.59 -4.91
C LEU A 36 -0.48 8.67 -4.09
N LEU A 37 -1.68 8.40 -4.60
CA LEU A 37 -2.65 7.55 -3.92
C LEU A 37 -2.01 6.18 -3.61
N TYR A 38 -2.24 5.62 -2.43
CA TYR A 38 -1.66 4.33 -2.00
C TYR A 38 -0.13 4.28 -1.81
N ASP A 39 0.63 5.36 -2.03
CA ASP A 39 2.08 5.34 -1.79
C ASP A 39 2.40 5.17 -0.31
N ARG A 40 3.21 4.15 0.01
CA ARG A 40 3.66 3.78 1.36
C ARG A 40 2.51 3.62 2.35
N ASN A 41 1.40 3.06 1.90
CA ASN A 41 0.25 2.79 2.76
C ASN A 41 0.38 1.51 3.57
N TRP A 42 1.27 0.59 3.17
CA TRP A 42 1.54 -0.65 3.89
C TRP A 42 3.02 -0.85 4.22
N MET A 43 3.29 -1.75 5.15
CA MET A 43 4.63 -2.21 5.51
C MET A 43 4.57 -3.60 6.14
N ILE A 44 5.67 -4.34 6.05
CA ILE A 44 5.80 -5.63 6.75
C ILE A 44 6.45 -5.37 8.12
N VAL A 45 5.89 -5.95 9.18
CA VAL A 45 6.39 -5.86 10.55
C VAL A 45 6.66 -7.24 11.12
N SER A 46 7.65 -7.32 12.01
CA SER A 46 8.01 -8.52 12.77
C SER A 46 8.28 -8.11 14.21
N GLY A 47 7.61 -8.75 15.17
CA GLY A 47 7.73 -8.37 16.59
C GLY A 47 7.46 -6.89 16.87
N GLY A 48 6.54 -6.28 16.11
CA GLY A 48 6.20 -4.84 16.21
C GLY A 48 7.23 -3.89 15.57
N VAL A 49 8.24 -4.40 14.87
CA VAL A 49 9.26 -3.60 14.19
C VAL A 49 9.11 -3.72 12.68
N THR A 50 9.07 -2.59 11.98
CA THR A 50 9.04 -2.56 10.51
C THR A 50 10.30 -3.17 9.91
N LEU A 51 10.12 -4.14 9.01
CA LEU A 51 11.21 -4.68 8.21
C LEU A 51 11.69 -3.63 7.18
N THR A 52 13.00 -3.57 7.00
CA THR A 52 13.63 -2.61 6.09
C THR A 52 14.48 -3.33 5.07
N GLN A 53 14.54 -2.80 3.85
CA GLN A 53 15.34 -3.37 2.76
C GLN A 53 16.82 -3.54 3.14
N LYS A 54 17.37 -2.61 3.94
CA LYS A 54 18.76 -2.70 4.42
C LYS A 54 19.03 -3.94 5.29
N ARG A 55 18.04 -4.37 6.09
CA ARG A 55 18.15 -5.55 6.96
C ARG A 55 17.64 -6.82 6.28
N PHE A 56 16.62 -6.68 5.43
CA PHE A 56 15.97 -7.74 4.68
C PHE A 56 15.97 -7.38 3.18
N PRO A 57 17.10 -7.56 2.46
CA PRO A 57 17.18 -7.23 1.03
C PRO A 57 16.20 -8.00 0.17
N VAL A 58 15.75 -9.17 0.65
CA VAL A 58 14.73 -10.00 -0.01
C VAL A 58 13.40 -9.28 -0.19
N LEU A 59 13.11 -8.20 0.55
CA LEU A 59 11.91 -7.40 0.35
C LEU A 59 11.80 -6.86 -1.09
N CYS A 60 12.91 -6.64 -1.81
CA CYS A 60 12.89 -6.26 -3.23
C CYS A 60 12.35 -7.34 -4.18
N GLN A 61 12.16 -8.57 -3.68
CA GLN A 61 11.55 -9.66 -4.45
C GLN A 61 10.03 -9.66 -4.35
N ILE A 62 9.45 -8.83 -3.47
CA ILE A 62 8.01 -8.67 -3.33
C ILE A 62 7.57 -7.56 -4.27
N ILE A 63 6.79 -7.93 -5.27
CA ILE A 63 6.11 -7.02 -6.19
C ILE A 63 4.71 -6.78 -5.64
N SER A 64 4.29 -5.51 -5.59
CA SER A 64 2.95 -5.14 -5.10
C SER A 64 2.14 -4.44 -6.19
N GLU A 65 0.94 -4.93 -6.47
CA GLU A 65 0.01 -4.35 -7.43
C GLU A 65 -1.27 -3.88 -6.73
N ILE A 66 -1.78 -2.72 -7.13
CA ILE A 66 -3.05 -2.19 -6.65
C ILE A 66 -4.10 -2.38 -7.74
N ASP A 67 -5.04 -3.29 -7.48
CA ASP A 67 -6.24 -3.51 -8.29
C ASP A 67 -7.40 -2.73 -7.66
N GLU A 68 -7.58 -1.49 -8.13
CA GLU A 68 -8.65 -0.61 -7.63
C GLU A 68 -10.05 -1.13 -8.00
N ASP A 69 -10.19 -1.77 -9.16
CA ASP A 69 -11.47 -2.29 -9.65
C ASP A 69 -11.99 -3.42 -8.76
N ARG A 70 -11.08 -4.27 -8.27
CA ARG A 70 -11.41 -5.35 -7.33
C ARG A 70 -11.25 -4.97 -5.87
N GLY A 71 -10.73 -3.78 -5.58
CA GLY A 71 -10.41 -3.33 -4.24
C GLY A 71 -9.35 -4.21 -3.56
N LYS A 72 -8.32 -4.65 -4.29
CA LYS A 72 -7.26 -5.56 -3.81
C LYS A 72 -5.87 -4.96 -3.90
N LEU A 73 -5.06 -5.23 -2.87
CA LEU A 73 -3.60 -5.19 -2.95
C LEU A 73 -3.12 -6.63 -3.19
N VAL A 74 -2.34 -6.82 -4.25
CA VAL A 74 -1.83 -8.13 -4.67
C VAL A 74 -0.32 -8.15 -4.47
N LEU A 75 0.19 -9.16 -3.77
CA LEU A 75 1.62 -9.41 -3.58
C LEU A 75 2.02 -10.59 -4.45
N GLN A 76 3.10 -10.42 -5.19
CA GLN A 76 3.68 -11.42 -6.09
C GLN A 76 5.16 -11.58 -5.79
N ASP A 77 5.69 -12.80 -5.95
CA ASP A 77 7.12 -13.02 -5.90
C ASP A 77 7.73 -12.67 -7.27
N ARG A 78 8.94 -12.13 -7.27
CA ARG A 78 9.63 -11.77 -8.50
C ARG A 78 9.87 -12.97 -9.42
N SER A 79 10.00 -14.17 -8.87
CA SER A 79 10.17 -15.39 -9.66
C SER A 79 8.89 -15.95 -10.29
N GLY A 80 7.71 -15.50 -9.85
CA GLY A 80 6.43 -16.03 -10.29
C GLY A 80 6.17 -17.48 -9.85
N ASN A 81 6.84 -17.95 -8.80
CA ASN A 81 6.74 -19.31 -8.30
C ASN A 81 5.67 -19.46 -7.20
N LEU A 82 5.26 -18.36 -6.58
CA LEU A 82 4.24 -18.36 -5.55
C LEU A 82 2.91 -17.90 -6.11
N GLU A 83 1.83 -18.51 -5.63
CA GLU A 83 0.49 -17.98 -5.87
C GLU A 83 0.38 -16.56 -5.28
N PRO A 84 -0.18 -15.59 -6.02
CA PRO A 84 -0.29 -14.22 -5.54
C PRO A 84 -1.14 -14.11 -4.27
N LEU A 85 -0.62 -13.45 -3.24
CA LEU A 85 -1.37 -13.13 -2.04
C LEU A 85 -2.24 -11.89 -2.30
N GLN A 86 -3.55 -12.01 -2.07
CA GLN A 86 -4.49 -10.91 -2.25
C GLN A 86 -5.05 -10.46 -0.90
N VAL A 87 -4.94 -9.17 -0.61
CA VAL A 87 -5.52 -8.53 0.58
C VAL A 87 -6.46 -7.40 0.17
N GLY A 88 -7.50 -7.11 0.96
CA GLY A 88 -8.43 -6.01 0.64
C GLY A 88 -7.78 -4.64 0.81
N LEU A 89 -8.04 -3.69 -0.09
CA LEU A 89 -7.61 -2.30 0.08
C LEU A 89 -8.38 -1.61 1.22
N THR A 90 -9.62 -2.04 1.46
CA THR A 90 -10.47 -1.58 2.55
C THR A 90 -10.77 -2.74 3.49
N HIS A 91 -10.66 -2.50 4.80
CA HIS A 91 -11.46 -3.28 5.74
C HIS A 91 -12.89 -2.77 5.58
N MET A 92 -13.81 -3.63 5.13
CA MET A 92 -15.23 -3.32 5.24
C MET A 92 -15.48 -2.99 6.71
N SER A 93 -15.83 -1.73 6.99
CA SER A 93 -16.49 -1.41 8.24
C SER A 93 -17.68 -2.35 8.31
N ALA A 94 -17.69 -3.25 9.30
CA ALA A 94 -18.87 -4.00 9.62
C ALA A 94 -20.05 -3.02 9.60
N GLU A 95 -21.09 -3.36 8.82
CA GLU A 95 -22.36 -2.68 8.95
C GLU A 95 -22.69 -2.64 10.44
N LYS A 96 -23.03 -1.45 10.94
CA LYS A 96 -23.44 -1.25 12.33
C LYS A 96 -24.67 -2.11 12.61
N ASN A 97 -24.47 -3.35 13.04
CA ASN A 97 -25.53 -4.09 13.71
C ASN A 97 -25.57 -3.62 15.16
N ASN A 98 -26.78 -3.29 15.59
CA ASN A 98 -27.12 -2.52 16.80
C ASN A 98 -26.90 -3.29 18.12
N ASN A 99 -25.97 -4.24 18.12
CA ASN A 99 -25.70 -5.17 19.20
C ASN A 99 -24.20 -5.05 19.47
N ASN A 100 -23.87 -4.32 20.53
CA ASN A 100 -22.58 -3.70 20.86
C ASN A 100 -21.37 -4.64 21.10
N THR A 101 -21.23 -5.72 20.35
CA THR A 101 -20.10 -6.64 20.38
C THR A 101 -19.73 -7.05 18.97
N VAL A 102 -18.80 -6.31 18.37
CA VAL A 102 -18.02 -6.78 17.22
C VAL A 102 -16.78 -7.46 17.78
N ASP A 103 -16.77 -8.79 17.75
CA ASP A 103 -15.59 -9.59 18.03
C ASP A 103 -14.59 -9.41 16.89
N LEU A 104 -13.84 -8.32 16.96
CA LEU A 104 -12.69 -8.06 16.11
C LEU A 104 -11.50 -8.56 16.92
N GLY A 105 -11.13 -9.83 16.74
CA GLY A 105 -9.96 -10.46 17.35
C GLY A 105 -8.65 -9.77 16.92
N TRP A 106 -8.46 -8.55 17.41
CA TRP A 106 -7.45 -7.60 16.96
C TRP A 106 -6.27 -7.60 17.93
N SER A 107 -5.07 -7.64 17.37
CA SER A 107 -3.84 -7.36 18.12
C SER A 107 -3.36 -5.96 17.74
N THR A 108 -3.28 -5.10 18.74
CA THR A 108 -2.85 -3.71 18.60
C THR A 108 -1.35 -3.62 18.30
N ALA A 109 -0.94 -3.55 17.03
CA ALA A 109 0.46 -3.27 16.68
C ALA A 109 0.78 -1.79 16.93
N LYS A 110 1.32 -1.47 18.11
CA LYS A 110 1.71 -0.10 18.50
C LYS A 110 3.12 0.20 17.97
N VAL A 111 3.23 0.87 16.83
CA VAL A 111 4.52 1.30 16.26
C VAL A 111 4.74 2.80 16.55
N CYS A 112 5.89 3.13 17.13
CA CYS A 112 6.29 4.50 17.46
C CYS A 112 6.66 5.29 16.20
N THR A 113 5.91 6.34 15.86
CA THR A 113 6.38 7.72 15.56
C THR A 113 5.29 8.64 15.00
N ASN A 114 4.09 8.16 14.71
CA ASN A 114 2.89 9.01 14.59
C ASN A 114 1.63 8.13 14.72
N ARG A 115 0.56 8.66 15.31
CA ARG A 115 -0.69 7.95 15.63
C ARG A 115 -1.48 7.58 14.36
N PHE A 116 -0.99 6.62 13.59
CA PHE A 116 -1.79 5.96 12.57
C PHE A 116 -2.37 4.69 13.16
N ASP A 117 -3.70 4.55 13.11
CA ASP A 117 -4.34 3.26 13.34
C ASP A 117 -3.87 2.32 12.21
N LEU A 118 -3.13 1.29 12.59
CA LEU A 118 -2.64 0.28 11.65
C LEU A 118 -3.55 -0.94 11.72
N VAL A 119 -3.92 -1.45 10.56
CA VAL A 119 -4.70 -2.69 10.41
C VAL A 119 -3.74 -3.79 10.02
N ASP A 120 -3.83 -4.92 10.74
CA ASP A 120 -3.08 -6.13 10.46
C ASP A 120 -3.84 -6.99 9.45
N TYR A 121 -3.15 -7.42 8.39
CA TYR A 121 -3.66 -8.25 7.31
C TYR A 121 -3.24 -9.72 7.50
N ASP A 122 -3.65 -10.32 8.63
CA ASP A 122 -3.83 -11.75 8.94
C ASP A 122 -2.63 -12.72 8.70
N HIS A 123 -2.75 -13.96 9.21
CA HIS A 123 -1.75 -15.04 9.18
C HIS A 123 -1.27 -15.43 7.78
N LYS A 124 -2.08 -15.22 6.72
CA LYS A 124 -1.72 -15.57 5.34
C LYS A 124 -0.48 -14.82 4.86
N THR A 125 -0.23 -13.62 5.37
CA THR A 125 0.99 -12.88 5.04
C THR A 125 2.22 -13.61 5.57
N ASN A 126 2.18 -14.07 6.82
CA ASN A 126 3.32 -14.74 7.44
C ASN A 126 3.67 -16.05 6.72
N GLU A 127 2.66 -16.84 6.34
CA GLU A 127 2.84 -18.07 5.56
C GLU A 127 3.44 -17.77 4.19
N TRP A 128 2.84 -16.83 3.44
CA TRP A 128 3.33 -16.45 2.11
C TRP A 128 4.77 -15.93 2.13
N LEU A 129 5.13 -15.12 3.14
CA LEU A 129 6.51 -14.65 3.31
C LEU A 129 7.46 -15.80 3.68
N SER A 130 7.01 -16.74 4.51
CA SER A 130 7.80 -17.92 4.90
C SER A 130 8.13 -18.83 3.70
N ASP A 131 7.19 -18.95 2.76
CA ASP A 131 7.36 -19.66 1.50
C ASP A 131 8.26 -18.90 0.52
N LEU A 132 8.20 -17.56 0.53
CA LEU A 132 9.04 -16.70 -0.31
C LEU A 132 10.52 -16.86 -0.01
N HIS A 133 10.90 -16.85 1.27
CA HIS A 133 12.32 -16.92 1.63
C HIS A 133 12.57 -17.38 3.07
N PRO A 134 13.62 -18.20 3.33
CA PRO A 134 13.94 -18.70 4.67
C PRO A 134 14.16 -17.62 5.73
N SER A 135 14.54 -16.40 5.32
CA SER A 135 14.70 -15.28 6.27
C SER A 135 13.40 -14.87 6.95
N PHE A 136 12.22 -15.33 6.51
CA PHE A 136 10.94 -14.98 7.12
C PHE A 136 10.39 -16.06 8.07
N GLN A 137 10.83 -17.33 7.94
CA GLN A 137 10.24 -18.52 8.59
C GLN A 137 10.22 -18.51 10.14
N ASN A 138 10.88 -17.57 10.80
CA ASN A 138 10.92 -17.44 12.26
C ASN A 138 10.64 -16.01 12.76
N ASN A 139 10.15 -15.14 11.89
CA ASN A 139 10.03 -13.71 12.20
C ASN A 139 8.59 -13.25 12.46
N ASP A 140 7.58 -14.12 12.43
CA ASP A 140 6.17 -13.76 12.65
C ASP A 140 5.81 -12.44 11.94
N CYS A 141 5.86 -12.50 10.60
CA CYS A 141 5.82 -11.34 9.73
C CYS A 141 4.38 -11.01 9.34
N HIS A 142 3.97 -9.79 9.61
CA HIS A 142 2.62 -9.30 9.35
C HIS A 142 2.64 -8.14 8.38
N LEU A 143 1.68 -8.09 7.46
CA LEU A 143 1.46 -6.93 6.62
C LEU A 143 0.54 -6.00 7.39
N VAL A 144 0.98 -4.77 7.64
CA VAL A 144 0.18 -3.75 8.30
C VAL A 144 -0.01 -2.56 7.38
N GLY A 145 -1.19 -1.95 7.41
CA GLY A 145 -1.53 -0.79 6.59
C GLY A 145 -2.30 0.29 7.34
N LYS A 146 -2.39 1.50 6.77
CA LYS A 146 -3.16 2.60 7.33
C LYS A 146 -4.65 2.25 7.40
N ALA A 147 -5.32 2.54 8.51
CA ALA A 147 -6.77 2.36 8.66
C ALA A 147 -7.58 3.27 7.74
N VAL A 148 -8.80 2.82 7.41
CA VAL A 148 -9.73 3.42 6.45
C VAL A 148 -10.00 4.92 6.69
N GLY A 149 -10.02 5.39 7.95
CA GLY A 149 -10.21 6.81 8.25
C GLY A 149 -9.03 7.72 7.84
N ASN A 150 -7.87 7.13 7.56
CA ASN A 150 -6.67 7.81 7.06
C ASN A 150 -6.32 7.41 5.61
N LEU A 151 -7.05 6.45 5.04
CA LEU A 151 -6.95 6.17 3.61
C LEU A 151 -7.81 7.21 2.87
N PRO A 152 -7.31 7.80 1.77
CA PRO A 152 -8.13 8.69 0.96
C PRO A 152 -9.38 7.93 0.51
N ASN A 153 -10.57 8.42 0.87
CA ASN A 153 -11.80 7.85 0.36
C ASN A 153 -11.88 8.19 -1.14
N PRO A 154 -11.95 7.18 -2.05
CA PRO A 154 -11.99 7.43 -3.48
C PRO A 154 -13.22 8.23 -3.93
N ASP A 155 -14.28 8.26 -3.11
CA ASP A 155 -15.57 8.87 -3.45
C ASP A 155 -15.89 10.16 -2.66
N SER A 156 -15.03 10.62 -1.73
CA SER A 156 -15.35 11.81 -0.90
C SER A 156 -14.81 13.14 -1.41
N GLU A 157 -14.11 13.20 -2.54
CA GLU A 157 -13.76 14.47 -3.18
C GLU A 157 -14.76 14.79 -4.30
N SER A 158 -15.76 15.58 -3.93
CA SER A 158 -16.66 16.26 -4.86
C SER A 158 -15.87 17.10 -5.87
N LEU A 159 -15.95 16.72 -7.15
CA LEU A 159 -15.86 17.57 -8.34
C LEU A 159 -14.69 18.59 -8.39
N GLU A 160 -13.47 18.08 -8.49
CA GLU A 160 -12.41 18.72 -9.28
C GLU A 160 -11.92 17.66 -10.29
N PRO A 161 -11.61 18.02 -11.56
CA PRO A 161 -11.25 17.04 -12.58
C PRO A 161 -10.07 16.22 -12.07
N SER A 162 -10.25 14.89 -12.07
CA SER A 162 -9.33 13.89 -11.53
C SER A 162 -7.87 14.23 -11.86
N ARG A 163 -7.16 14.78 -10.86
CA ARG A 163 -5.75 15.15 -11.02
C ARG A 163 -4.92 13.87 -11.03
N SER A 164 -4.77 13.30 -12.22
CA SER A 164 -3.81 12.24 -12.48
C SER A 164 -2.46 12.86 -12.83
N PHE A 165 -1.40 12.26 -12.30
CA PHE A 165 -0.02 12.59 -12.62
C PHE A 165 0.43 11.64 -13.72
N SER A 166 0.88 12.12 -14.88
CA SER A 166 1.27 11.29 -16.03
C SER A 166 2.71 11.53 -16.48
N ASN A 167 3.38 10.46 -16.93
CA ASN A 167 4.70 10.54 -17.56
C ASN A 167 4.65 10.98 -19.04
N GLN A 168 3.45 11.17 -19.58
CA GLN A 168 3.23 11.77 -20.88
C GLN A 168 3.01 13.27 -20.70
N GLY A 169 4.02 14.06 -21.09
CA GLY A 169 3.95 15.51 -21.07
C GLY A 169 2.92 16.03 -22.07
N SER A 170 1.80 16.53 -21.57
CA SER A 170 1.47 17.95 -21.67
C SER A 170 0.20 18.21 -20.86
N ILE A 171 0.28 19.07 -19.84
CA ILE A 171 -0.91 19.64 -19.21
C ILE A 171 -1.37 20.78 -20.13
N TYR A 172 -2.11 20.43 -21.18
CA TYR A 172 -2.91 21.41 -21.90
C TYR A 172 -4.24 21.57 -21.16
N SER A 173 -4.47 22.78 -20.64
CA SER A 173 -5.79 23.34 -20.33
C SER A 173 -6.39 23.96 -21.58
#